data_AF-A0A072TTA0-F1
#
_entry.id   AF-A0A072TTA0-F1
#
_cell.length_a   1.000
_cell.length_b   1.000
_cell.length_c   1.000
_cell.angle_alpha   90.00
_cell.angle_beta   90.00
_cell.angle_gamma   90.00
#
_symmetry.space_group_name_H-M   'P 1'
#
loop_
_entity.id
_entity.type
_entity.pdbx_description
1 polymer ?
#
loop_
_entity_poly.entity_id
_entity_poly.type
_entity_poly.pdbx_seq_one_letter_code
_entity_poly.pdbx_strand_id
1 'polypeptide(L)'
;MVCGWNTPTPVIWQEHLYNSGTETKYTSKLDEFVSFVERIRTFGLIPTSFTGESKPSIIYLIDDLPMMHSKAALGRLKDCLNLLVHTTRIPTAILVTDYGNTDSADYNARSVEELKTSLESSGACKIAFNPITVNSIKKILFRICQMEQCDVTADNVDLIAKASGGDIRHAITSLQFFCLNPNQVHSLSQSTRSPHALKEESNKPVELDDGSSLYFGRDETLSLFHALGKFLHNKRETGVAVEYDQNGFLIHERFSRLPLKMDVPEKILCQSHVQPGPVADFLHENVLDFLNDEAVEDAWILSSYLGDADILLTKLRGMVSSYNEAESILQSAAASIAVRGVLFGNSCPLSSRWHAIRRPKLWQVEKELSYQKNKMLRQRIPACNQLSSYHMSVMATEYMPMFKLLGNRVGSGYDELHQESNIDIDKMSLDGEAMEISDDDIEDW
;
A
#
# COMPACT_ATOMS: atom_id res chain seq x y z
N MET A 1 -11.01 37.08 4.19
CA MET A 1 -12.22 36.24 4.03
C MET A 1 -11.77 34.96 3.32
N VAL A 2 -11.84 33.82 3.99
CA VAL A 2 -11.50 32.52 3.39
C VAL A 2 -12.73 32.04 2.64
N CYS A 3 -12.66 31.98 1.31
CA CYS A 3 -13.67 31.31 0.50
C CYS A 3 -13.13 29.90 0.25
N GLY A 4 -13.55 28.95 1.09
CA GLY A 4 -13.06 27.57 1.08
C GLY A 4 -13.89 26.69 0.16
N TRP A 5 -13.23 25.82 -0.59
CA TRP A 5 -13.88 24.64 -1.16
C TRP A 5 -13.92 23.56 -0.07
N ASN A 6 -15.12 23.30 0.44
CA ASN A 6 -15.42 22.11 1.23
C ASN A 6 -16.21 21.19 0.32
N THR A 7 -15.72 19.96 0.07
CA THR A 7 -16.47 18.97 -0.69
C THR A 7 -17.86 18.81 -0.05
N PRO A 8 -18.97 19.04 -0.78
CA PRO A 8 -20.29 18.87 -0.20
C PRO A 8 -20.46 17.41 0.24
N THR A 9 -21.07 17.18 1.41
CA THR A 9 -21.32 15.87 1.99
C THR A 9 -21.79 14.88 0.90
N PRO A 10 -21.22 13.66 0.82
CA PRO A 10 -21.64 12.69 -0.18
C PRO A 10 -23.14 12.47 -0.07
N VAL A 11 -23.87 12.77 -1.14
CA VAL A 11 -25.26 12.33 -1.27
C VAL A 11 -25.19 10.81 -1.30
N ILE A 12 -25.77 10.17 -0.28
CA ILE A 12 -25.78 8.72 -0.15
C ILE A 12 -26.36 8.15 -1.46
N TRP A 13 -25.71 7.11 -1.98
CA TRP A 13 -25.74 6.61 -3.35
C TRP A 13 -27.11 6.13 -3.91
N GLN A 14 -28.23 6.57 -3.35
CA GLN A 14 -29.59 6.26 -3.83
C GLN A 14 -30.55 7.45 -3.87
N GLU A 15 -30.23 8.62 -3.30
CA GLU A 15 -31.16 9.77 -3.30
C GLU A 15 -31.35 10.42 -4.67
N HIS A 16 -30.36 10.29 -5.57
CA HIS A 16 -30.43 10.81 -6.93
C HIS A 16 -31.48 10.08 -7.81
N LEU A 17 -31.91 8.88 -7.44
CA LEU A 17 -33.01 8.18 -8.10
C LEU A 17 -34.38 8.80 -7.74
N TYR A 18 -34.50 9.37 -6.54
CA TYR A 18 -35.74 9.99 -6.05
C TYR A 18 -35.90 11.47 -6.47
N ASN A 19 -34.84 12.11 -6.94
CA ASN A 19 -34.84 13.50 -7.42
C ASN A 19 -35.17 13.65 -8.92
N SER A 20 -35.74 12.62 -9.56
CA SER A 20 -36.17 12.68 -10.98
C SER A 20 -37.28 13.71 -11.27
N GLY A 21 -37.88 14.31 -10.23
CA GLY A 21 -38.87 15.40 -10.32
C GLY A 21 -38.35 16.80 -10.02
N THR A 22 -37.10 16.97 -9.61
CA THR A 22 -36.47 18.29 -9.38
C THR A 22 -35.39 18.54 -10.44
N GLU A 23 -35.31 19.76 -11.00
CA GLU A 23 -34.42 20.16 -12.10
C GLU A 23 -32.90 19.98 -11.85
N THR A 24 -32.50 19.42 -10.70
CA THR A 24 -31.10 19.22 -10.34
C THR A 24 -30.58 17.90 -10.91
N LYS A 25 -29.96 17.96 -12.10
CA LYS A 25 -29.16 16.86 -12.65
C LYS A 25 -27.99 16.54 -11.72
N TYR A 26 -27.74 15.26 -11.49
CA TYR A 26 -26.56 14.80 -10.76
C TYR A 26 -25.27 15.28 -11.45
N THR A 27 -24.40 15.92 -10.68
CA THR A 27 -23.05 16.35 -11.11
C THR A 27 -22.01 15.57 -10.30
N SER A 28 -20.96 15.07 -10.94
CA SER A 28 -19.88 14.41 -10.21
C SER A 28 -19.10 15.44 -9.36
N LYS A 29 -18.44 14.97 -8.29
CA LYS A 29 -17.58 15.85 -7.46
C LYS A 29 -16.46 16.50 -8.25
N LEU A 30 -15.96 15.82 -9.28
CA LEU A 30 -14.98 16.38 -10.19
C LEU A 30 -15.58 17.50 -11.05
N ASP A 31 -16.82 17.35 -11.53
CA ASP A 31 -17.49 18.40 -12.31
C ASP A 31 -17.83 19.63 -11.45
N GLU A 32 -18.25 19.41 -10.19
CA GLU A 32 -18.46 20.49 -9.22
C GLU A 32 -17.14 21.25 -8.95
N PHE A 33 -16.02 20.52 -8.79
CA PHE A 33 -14.71 21.11 -8.59
C PHE A 33 -14.22 21.90 -9.81
N VAL A 34 -14.33 21.35 -11.02
CA VAL A 34 -14.00 22.07 -12.26
C VAL A 34 -14.83 23.35 -12.39
N SER A 35 -16.14 23.28 -12.09
CA SER A 35 -17.02 24.44 -12.10
C SER A 35 -16.62 25.50 -11.06
N PHE A 36 -16.14 25.06 -9.89
CA PHE A 36 -15.58 25.94 -8.88
C PHE A 36 -14.30 26.62 -9.35
N VAL A 37 -13.36 25.88 -9.96
CA VAL A 37 -12.11 26.42 -10.52
C VAL A 37 -12.39 27.47 -11.60
N GLU A 38 -13.32 27.17 -12.51
CA GLU A 38 -13.75 28.14 -13.53
C GLU A 38 -14.38 29.39 -12.92
N ARG A 39 -15.12 29.23 -11.83
CA ARG A 39 -15.70 30.35 -11.08
C ARG A 39 -14.60 31.22 -10.48
N ILE A 40 -13.69 30.67 -9.68
CA ILE A 40 -12.64 31.49 -9.04
C ILE A 40 -11.75 32.18 -10.07
N ARG A 41 -11.50 31.53 -11.22
CA ARG A 41 -10.80 32.13 -12.36
C ARG A 41 -11.58 33.31 -12.94
N THR A 42 -12.88 33.15 -13.18
CA THR A 42 -13.73 34.19 -13.79
C THR A 42 -13.98 35.36 -12.84
N PHE A 43 -14.27 35.10 -11.57
CA PHE A 43 -14.52 36.13 -10.56
C PHE A 43 -13.25 36.84 -10.10
N GLY A 44 -12.07 36.22 -10.25
CA GLY A 44 -10.77 36.88 -10.12
C GLY A 44 -10.50 37.94 -11.22
N LEU A 45 -11.32 37.97 -12.28
CA LEU A 45 -11.26 38.99 -13.35
C LEU A 45 -12.19 40.18 -13.10
N ILE A 46 -13.16 40.08 -12.19
CA ILE A 46 -14.12 41.15 -11.93
C ILE A 46 -13.48 42.11 -10.91
N PRO A 47 -13.20 43.38 -11.28
CA PRO A 47 -12.78 44.37 -10.31
C PRO A 47 -13.93 44.54 -9.31
N THR A 48 -13.75 44.08 -8.07
CA THR A 48 -14.70 44.40 -7.02
C THR A 48 -14.65 45.92 -6.82
N SER A 49 -15.73 46.59 -7.21
CA SER A 49 -15.94 48.02 -7.05
C SER A 49 -16.17 48.35 -5.57
N PHE A 50 -15.16 48.10 -4.74
CA PHE A 50 -15.14 48.61 -3.37
C PHE A 50 -14.62 50.04 -3.42
N THR A 51 -15.57 50.97 -3.46
CA THR A 51 -15.31 52.39 -3.21
C THR A 51 -14.94 52.58 -1.75
N GLY A 52 -13.66 52.83 -1.45
CA GLY A 52 -13.26 53.58 -0.26
C GLY A 52 -12.59 52.87 0.91
N GLU A 53 -12.44 51.54 0.92
CA GLU A 53 -11.71 50.83 1.99
C GLU A 53 -10.62 49.92 1.39
N SER A 54 -9.48 49.82 2.07
CA SER A 54 -8.35 48.98 1.65
C SER A 54 -8.85 47.58 1.30
N LYS A 55 -8.61 47.13 0.06
CA LYS A 55 -9.04 45.80 -0.40
C LYS A 55 -8.65 44.73 0.63
N PRO A 56 -9.58 43.87 1.10
CA PRO A 56 -9.20 42.77 1.96
C PRO A 56 -8.27 41.83 1.18
N SER A 57 -7.12 41.48 1.76
CA SER A 57 -6.27 40.42 1.23
C SER A 57 -7.03 39.09 1.30
N ILE A 58 -7.25 38.47 0.13
CA ILE A 58 -7.95 37.18 0.00
C ILE A 58 -6.92 36.13 -0.40
N ILE A 59 -7.06 34.93 0.16
CA ILE A 59 -6.31 33.72 -0.21
C ILE A 59 -7.35 32.62 -0.42
N TYR A 60 -7.21 31.84 -1.49
CA TYR A 60 -8.01 30.63 -1.70
C TYR A 60 -7.34 29.43 -1.02
N LEU A 61 -8.14 28.64 -0.31
CA LEU A 61 -7.72 27.40 0.32
C LEU A 61 -8.53 26.25 -0.29
N ILE A 62 -7.84 25.31 -0.92
CA ILE A 62 -8.40 24.05 -1.42
C ILE A 62 -7.91 22.98 -0.44
N ASP A 63 -8.79 22.54 0.45
CA ASP A 63 -8.44 21.57 1.51
C ASP A 63 -8.46 20.13 0.99
N ASP A 64 -9.50 19.78 0.23
CA ASP A 64 -9.71 18.43 -0.31
C ASP A 64 -9.87 18.42 -1.83
N LEU A 65 -9.13 17.52 -2.48
CA LEU A 65 -9.25 17.22 -3.91
C LEU A 65 -10.27 16.10 -4.17
N PRO A 66 -11.00 16.14 -5.30
CA PRO A 66 -11.92 15.07 -5.66
C PRO A 66 -11.19 13.72 -5.87
N MET A 67 -11.81 12.64 -5.41
CA MET A 67 -11.26 11.28 -5.52
C MET A 67 -10.98 10.88 -6.98
N MET A 68 -9.84 10.24 -7.22
CA MET A 68 -9.33 9.88 -8.55
C MET A 68 -9.58 8.38 -8.81
N HIS A 69 -10.77 8.02 -9.28
CA HIS A 69 -11.16 6.61 -9.46
C HIS A 69 -10.72 6.00 -10.81
N SER A 70 -10.19 6.81 -11.73
CA SER A 70 -9.70 6.35 -13.04
C SER A 70 -8.60 7.26 -13.59
N LYS A 71 -7.84 6.77 -14.57
CA LYS A 71 -6.83 7.56 -15.28
C LYS A 71 -7.44 8.77 -15.99
N ALA A 72 -8.64 8.61 -16.54
CA ALA A 72 -9.37 9.71 -17.18
C ALA A 72 -9.77 10.80 -16.16
N ALA A 73 -10.24 10.42 -14.98
CA ALA A 73 -10.58 11.37 -13.91
C ALA A 73 -9.33 12.11 -13.39
N LEU A 74 -8.21 11.39 -13.22
CA LEU A 74 -6.92 11.98 -12.87
C LEU A 74 -6.45 12.99 -13.93
N GLY A 75 -6.49 12.63 -15.21
CA GLY A 75 -6.12 13.54 -16.31
C GLY A 75 -6.93 14.84 -16.29
N ARG A 76 -8.26 14.72 -16.18
CA ARG A 76 -9.16 15.89 -16.09
C ARG A 76 -8.84 16.79 -14.89
N LEU A 77 -8.51 16.20 -13.74
CA LEU A 77 -8.13 16.96 -12.55
C LEU A 77 -6.78 17.67 -12.75
N LYS A 78 -5.77 16.98 -13.31
CA LYS A 78 -4.47 17.56 -13.65
C LYS A 78 -4.63 18.75 -14.59
N ASP A 79 -5.40 18.60 -15.66
CA ASP A 79 -5.65 19.68 -16.62
C ASP A 79 -6.30 20.91 -15.95
N CYS A 80 -7.31 20.67 -15.12
CA CYS A 80 -8.01 21.70 -14.35
C CYS A 80 -7.07 22.45 -13.40
N LEU A 81 -6.24 21.71 -12.65
CA LEU A 81 -5.31 22.28 -11.69
C LEU A 81 -4.14 23.01 -12.37
N ASN A 82 -3.57 22.47 -13.44
CA ASN A 82 -2.53 23.13 -14.22
C ASN A 82 -3.06 24.46 -14.78
N LEU A 83 -4.30 24.47 -15.30
CA LEU A 83 -4.97 25.70 -15.72
C LEU A 83 -5.13 26.69 -14.57
N LEU A 84 -5.50 26.24 -13.37
CA LEU A 84 -5.58 27.09 -12.19
C LEU A 84 -4.21 27.70 -11.84
N VAL A 85 -3.14 26.92 -11.83
CA VAL A 85 -1.77 27.41 -11.54
C VAL A 85 -1.37 28.51 -12.53
N HIS A 86 -1.66 28.34 -13.82
CA HIS A 86 -1.32 29.33 -14.84
C HIS A 86 -2.20 30.59 -14.86
N THR A 87 -3.43 30.51 -14.33
CA THR A 87 -4.42 31.60 -14.43
C THR A 87 -4.70 32.31 -13.12
N THR A 88 -4.26 31.76 -11.99
CA THR A 88 -4.57 32.31 -10.67
C THR A 88 -3.97 33.71 -10.48
N ARG A 89 -4.78 34.64 -9.98
CA ARG A 89 -4.38 36.02 -9.64
C ARG A 89 -4.43 36.30 -8.15
N ILE A 90 -4.99 35.35 -7.39
CA ILE A 90 -5.18 35.42 -5.95
C ILE A 90 -4.32 34.30 -5.36
N PRO A 91 -3.50 34.55 -4.33
CA PRO A 91 -2.73 33.49 -3.71
C PRO A 91 -3.63 32.29 -3.37
N THR A 92 -3.26 31.12 -3.86
CA THR A 92 -4.07 29.90 -3.74
C THR A 92 -3.21 28.81 -3.12
N ALA A 93 -3.65 28.29 -1.98
CA ALA A 93 -3.02 27.16 -1.30
C ALA A 93 -3.86 25.91 -1.56
N ILE A 94 -3.19 24.84 -1.99
CA ILE A 94 -3.79 23.52 -2.21
C ILE A 94 -3.18 22.59 -1.17
N LEU A 95 -4.01 21.99 -0.34
CA LEU A 95 -3.60 20.96 0.59
C LEU A 95 -3.71 19.60 -0.11
N VAL A 96 -2.64 18.83 0.02
CA VAL A 96 -2.56 17.48 -0.50
C VAL A 96 -2.06 16.61 0.64
N THR A 97 -2.87 15.64 1.05
CA THR A 97 -2.45 14.66 2.05
C THR A 97 -1.55 13.63 1.39
N ASP A 98 -0.35 13.46 1.94
CA ASP A 98 0.58 12.44 1.47
C ASP A 98 0.30 11.11 2.16
N TYR A 99 -0.18 10.13 1.39
CA TYR A 99 -0.30 8.75 1.85
C TYR A 99 1.03 8.08 1.55
N GLY A 100 1.97 8.17 2.50
CA GLY A 100 3.35 7.73 2.30
C GLY A 100 3.45 6.31 1.78
N ASN A 101 3.85 6.16 0.52
CA ASN A 101 4.90 5.26 0.03
C ASN A 101 4.96 5.38 -1.49
N THR A 102 6.04 5.92 -2.02
CA THR A 102 6.37 5.85 -3.47
C THR A 102 6.52 4.41 -3.95
N ASP A 103 6.77 3.47 -3.02
CA ASP A 103 6.96 2.05 -3.28
C ASP A 103 5.68 1.21 -3.11
N SER A 104 4.55 1.84 -2.76
CA SER A 104 3.28 1.14 -2.59
C SER A 104 2.69 0.74 -3.95
N ALA A 105 2.17 -0.49 -4.04
CA ALA A 105 1.37 -0.94 -5.18
C ALA A 105 0.05 -0.16 -5.33
N ASP A 106 -0.32 0.64 -4.33
CA ASP A 106 -1.56 1.41 -4.30
C ASP A 106 -1.61 2.46 -5.42
N TYR A 107 -2.62 2.31 -6.27
CA TYR A 107 -2.91 3.24 -7.37
C TYR A 107 -3.07 4.69 -6.89
N ASN A 108 -3.65 4.89 -5.70
CA ASN A 108 -3.92 6.21 -5.14
C ASN A 108 -2.64 6.96 -4.76
N ALA A 109 -1.66 6.28 -4.15
CA ALA A 109 -0.39 6.91 -3.75
C ALA A 109 0.39 7.41 -4.98
N ARG A 110 0.46 6.58 -6.04
CA ARG A 110 1.10 6.97 -7.31
C ARG A 110 0.36 8.10 -8.03
N SER A 111 -0.97 8.08 -8.02
CA SER A 111 -1.80 9.13 -8.63
C SER A 111 -1.57 10.49 -7.95
N VAL A 112 -1.43 10.50 -6.61
CA VAL A 112 -1.14 11.70 -5.84
C VAL A 112 0.26 12.24 -6.14
N GLU A 113 1.26 11.37 -6.25
CA GLU A 113 2.64 11.80 -6.60
C GLU A 113 2.74 12.36 -8.02
N GLU A 114 2.06 11.73 -8.97
CA GLU A 114 1.93 12.24 -10.35
C GLU A 114 1.27 13.62 -10.38
N LEU A 115 0.25 13.83 -9.54
CA LEU A 115 -0.44 15.12 -9.40
C LEU A 115 0.45 16.20 -8.78
N LYS A 116 1.22 15.87 -7.72
CA LYS A 116 2.21 16.80 -7.13
C LYS A 116 3.25 17.23 -8.17
N THR A 117 3.83 16.28 -8.89
CA THR A 117 4.83 16.54 -9.93
C THR A 117 4.27 17.42 -11.06
N SER A 118 3.01 17.19 -11.46
CA SER A 118 2.31 18.03 -12.45
C SER A 118 2.12 19.47 -11.98
N LEU A 119 1.77 19.67 -10.70
CA LEU A 119 1.59 21.00 -10.13
C LEU A 119 2.91 21.78 -10.06
N GLU A 120 3.98 21.14 -9.58
CA GLU A 120 5.31 21.74 -9.47
C GLU A 120 5.86 22.13 -10.85
N SER A 121 5.76 21.24 -11.84
CA SER A 121 6.18 21.52 -13.22
C SER A 121 5.36 22.63 -13.87
N SER A 122 4.11 22.83 -13.45
CA SER A 122 3.27 23.95 -13.89
C SER A 122 3.58 25.29 -13.19
N GLY A 123 4.46 25.28 -12.18
CA GLY A 123 4.92 26.47 -11.46
C GLY A 123 4.36 26.64 -10.05
N ALA A 124 3.70 25.62 -9.48
CA ALA A 124 3.28 25.65 -8.08
C ALA A 124 4.48 25.50 -7.13
N CYS A 125 4.44 26.20 -6.00
CA CYS A 125 5.46 26.07 -4.95
C CYS A 125 5.05 24.98 -3.95
N LYS A 126 5.91 23.97 -3.78
CA LYS A 126 5.71 22.91 -2.77
C LYS A 126 6.22 23.35 -1.41
N ILE A 127 5.35 23.24 -0.41
CA ILE A 127 5.70 23.36 1.01
C ILE A 127 5.43 22.01 1.66
N ALA A 128 6.50 21.31 2.06
CA ALA A 128 6.41 20.05 2.76
C ALA A 128 6.39 20.27 4.28
N PHE A 129 5.49 19.58 4.98
CA PHE A 129 5.42 19.58 6.44
C PHE A 129 6.08 18.33 6.98
N ASN A 130 7.14 18.50 7.77
CA ASN A 130 7.78 17.38 8.46
C ASN A 130 6.93 16.92 9.65
N PRO A 131 6.99 15.63 10.03
CA PRO A 131 6.39 15.15 11.26
C PRO A 131 6.83 15.98 12.47
N ILE A 132 5.91 16.23 13.41
CA ILE A 132 6.22 17.04 14.59
C ILE A 132 7.14 16.24 15.51
N THR A 133 8.20 16.87 16.01
CA THR A 133 9.14 16.18 16.90
C THR A 133 8.46 15.70 18.18
N VAL A 134 8.89 14.54 18.68
CA VAL A 134 8.38 13.94 19.94
C VAL A 134 8.47 14.94 21.11
N ASN A 135 9.56 15.73 21.18
CA ASN A 135 9.73 16.74 22.22
C ASN A 135 8.72 17.89 22.14
N SER A 136 8.36 18.33 20.92
CA SER A 136 7.32 19.33 20.73
C SER A 136 5.94 18.80 21.10
N ILE A 137 5.64 17.55 20.72
CA ILE A 137 4.38 16.87 21.10
C ILE A 137 4.30 16.76 22.62
N LYS A 138 5.34 16.25 23.29
CA LYS A 138 5.41 16.18 24.75
C LYS A 138 5.08 17.51 25.43
N LYS A 139 5.70 18.61 24.99
CA LYS A 139 5.44 19.95 25.55
C LYS A 139 3.98 20.35 25.43
N ILE A 140 3.34 20.04 24.31
CA ILE A 140 1.92 20.34 24.07
C ILE A 140 1.03 19.44 24.94
N LEU A 141 1.31 18.14 25.01
CA LEU A 141 0.56 17.21 25.85
C LEU A 141 0.64 17.58 27.33
N PHE A 142 1.84 17.93 27.85
CA PHE A 142 1.97 18.42 29.23
C PHE A 142 1.15 19.68 29.49
N ARG A 143 1.13 20.62 28.53
CA ARG A 143 0.30 21.83 28.63
C ARG A 143 -1.18 21.48 28.68
N ILE A 144 -1.64 20.54 27.85
CA ILE A 144 -3.03 20.06 27.86
C ILE A 144 -3.36 19.41 29.21
N CYS A 145 -2.51 18.50 29.72
CA CYS A 145 -2.73 17.87 31.02
C CYS A 145 -2.85 18.89 32.16
N GLN A 146 -2.03 19.95 32.14
CA GLN A 146 -2.11 21.03 33.13
C GLN A 146 -3.43 21.83 33.03
N MET A 147 -3.86 22.15 31.81
CA MET A 147 -5.10 22.93 31.58
C MET A 147 -6.35 22.12 31.90
N GLU A 148 -6.37 20.84 31.52
CA GLU A 148 -7.50 19.93 31.71
C GLU A 148 -7.46 19.19 33.06
N GLN A 149 -6.48 19.49 33.91
CA GLN A 149 -6.27 18.85 35.23
C GLN A 149 -6.24 17.32 35.17
N CYS A 150 -5.61 16.77 34.13
CA CYS A 150 -5.45 15.33 33.94
C CYS A 150 -4.22 14.83 34.71
N ASP A 151 -4.39 13.80 35.54
CA ASP A 151 -3.30 13.15 36.26
C ASP A 151 -2.65 12.06 35.38
N VAL A 152 -1.70 12.47 34.54
CA VAL A 152 -0.95 11.59 33.64
C VAL A 152 0.54 11.68 33.95
N THR A 153 1.18 10.54 34.20
CA THR A 153 2.62 10.48 34.48
C THR A 153 3.46 10.94 33.28
N ALA A 154 4.64 11.49 33.55
CA ALA A 154 5.55 11.95 32.52
C ALA A 154 5.95 10.82 31.55
N ASP A 155 6.08 9.60 32.05
CA ASP A 155 6.42 8.42 31.25
C ASP A 155 5.30 8.08 30.25
N ASN A 156 4.03 8.15 30.68
CA ASN A 156 2.89 7.91 29.80
C ASN A 156 2.76 8.99 28.72
N VAL A 157 3.07 10.25 29.04
CA VAL A 157 3.11 11.34 28.06
C VAL A 157 4.23 11.12 27.03
N ASP A 158 5.41 10.68 27.46
CA ASP A 158 6.52 10.34 26.55
C ASP A 158 6.17 9.18 25.62
N LEU A 159 5.55 8.14 26.19
CA LEU A 159 5.05 6.99 25.46
C LEU A 159 4.01 7.36 24.40
N ILE A 160 2.99 8.15 24.74
CA ILE A 160 1.98 8.66 23.78
C ILE A 160 2.63 9.52 22.70
N ALA A 161 3.58 10.39 23.07
CA ALA A 161 4.27 11.24 22.11
C ALA A 161 5.09 10.42 21.10
N LYS A 162 5.80 9.37 21.55
CA LYS A 162 6.54 8.44 20.67
C LYS A 162 5.59 7.66 19.75
N ALA A 163 4.55 7.08 20.33
CA ALA A 163 3.50 6.33 19.65
C ALA A 163 2.80 7.11 18.52
N SER A 164 2.72 8.43 18.62
CA SER A 164 2.03 9.26 17.64
C SER A 164 2.71 9.37 16.27
N GLY A 165 3.99 9.00 16.16
CA GLY A 165 4.73 9.11 14.90
C GLY A 165 4.79 10.53 14.33
N GLY A 166 4.65 11.56 15.18
CA GLY A 166 4.62 12.97 14.76
C GLY A 166 3.23 13.51 14.39
N ASP A 167 2.17 12.73 14.53
CA ASP A 167 0.78 13.19 14.38
C ASP A 167 0.23 13.73 15.72
N ILE A 168 0.12 15.06 15.81
CA ILE A 168 -0.39 15.73 17.01
C ILE A 168 -1.87 15.44 17.28
N ARG A 169 -2.69 15.21 16.26
CA ARG A 169 -4.11 14.90 16.44
C ARG A 169 -4.24 13.53 17.07
N HIS A 170 -3.50 12.55 16.54
CA HIS A 170 -3.42 11.20 17.13
C HIS A 170 -2.96 11.28 18.59
N ALA A 171 -1.87 12.01 18.87
CA ALA A 171 -1.36 12.16 20.23
C ALA A 171 -2.39 12.73 21.23
N ILE A 172 -3.14 13.76 20.81
CA ILE A 172 -4.19 14.38 21.65
C ILE A 172 -5.34 13.39 21.87
N THR A 173 -5.80 12.70 20.82
CA THR A 173 -6.87 11.72 20.94
C THR A 173 -6.47 10.52 21.81
N SER A 174 -5.23 10.04 21.68
CA SER A 174 -4.66 9.01 22.54
C SER A 174 -4.62 9.45 24.01
N LEU A 175 -4.23 10.69 24.28
CA LEU A 175 -4.24 11.26 25.63
C LEU A 175 -5.68 11.34 26.18
N GLN A 176 -6.64 11.81 25.37
CA GLN A 176 -8.05 11.85 25.77
C GLN A 176 -8.57 10.45 26.14
N PHE A 177 -8.29 9.45 25.32
CA PHE A 177 -8.72 8.08 25.61
C PHE A 177 -8.03 7.53 26.87
N PHE A 178 -6.73 7.77 27.02
CA PHE A 178 -5.97 7.39 28.21
C PHE A 178 -6.62 7.94 29.49
N CYS A 179 -7.00 9.23 29.48
CA CYS A 179 -7.64 9.89 30.62
C CYS A 179 -9.05 9.34 30.92
N LEU A 180 -9.77 8.81 29.92
CA LEU A 180 -11.10 8.24 30.11
C LEU A 180 -11.08 6.83 30.71
N ASN A 181 -10.03 6.03 30.47
CA ASN A 181 -9.92 4.65 30.95
C ASN A 181 -8.49 4.27 31.40
N PRO A 182 -7.95 4.88 32.48
CA PRO A 182 -6.58 4.63 32.93
C PRO A 182 -6.33 3.19 33.39
N ASN A 183 -7.36 2.49 33.89
CA ASN A 183 -7.22 1.15 34.48
C ASN A 183 -7.06 0.02 33.43
N GLN A 184 -7.41 0.23 32.17
CA GLN A 184 -7.23 -0.78 31.10
C GLN A 184 -5.76 -0.88 30.65
N VAL A 185 -5.01 0.22 30.76
CA VAL A 185 -3.61 0.31 30.29
C VAL A 185 -2.67 -0.49 31.20
N HIS A 186 -2.98 -0.58 32.50
CA HIS A 186 -2.20 -1.35 33.47
C HIS A 186 -2.58 -2.84 33.53
N SER A 187 -3.85 -3.19 33.29
CA SER A 187 -4.35 -4.57 33.46
C SER A 187 -3.88 -5.55 32.38
N LEU A 188 -3.49 -5.07 31.20
CA LEU A 188 -3.12 -5.93 30.06
C LEU A 188 -1.61 -5.95 29.79
N SER A 189 -0.90 -4.91 30.23
CA SER A 189 0.57 -4.90 30.33
C SER A 189 1.10 -5.94 31.34
N GLN A 190 0.25 -6.42 32.26
CA GLN A 190 0.57 -7.51 33.19
C GLN A 190 0.15 -8.90 32.68
N SER A 191 -0.68 -8.99 31.64
CA SER A 191 -1.22 -10.28 31.16
C SER A 191 -0.24 -11.10 30.33
N THR A 192 0.91 -10.53 29.93
CA THR A 192 2.01 -11.25 29.29
C THR A 192 3.04 -11.80 30.27
N ARG A 193 2.90 -11.56 31.58
CA ARG A 193 3.74 -12.21 32.60
C ARG A 193 3.02 -13.43 33.17
N SER A 194 3.46 -14.61 32.75
CA SER A 194 3.15 -15.87 33.45
C SER A 194 3.49 -15.73 34.95
N PRO A 195 2.62 -16.16 35.88
CA PRO A 195 2.87 -16.01 37.30
C PRO A 195 3.75 -17.14 37.81
N HIS A 196 5.08 -17.01 37.71
CA HIS A 196 5.99 -17.81 38.53
C HIS A 196 7.24 -17.04 38.96
N ALA A 197 7.61 -17.30 40.21
CA ALA A 197 8.85 -17.02 40.92
C ALA A 197 8.94 -15.72 41.74
N LEU A 198 9.18 -15.97 43.02
CA LEU A 198 9.32 -15.05 44.14
C LEU A 198 10.64 -14.27 44.07
N LYS A 199 10.59 -13.06 44.64
CA LYS A 199 11.69 -12.24 45.20
C LYS A 199 13.11 -12.81 45.15
N GLU A 200 14.04 -12.07 44.54
CA GLU A 200 15.24 -11.57 45.22
C GLU A 200 15.95 -10.47 44.40
N GLU A 201 16.63 -9.57 45.12
CA GLU A 201 17.25 -8.32 44.65
C GLU A 201 18.52 -8.55 43.82
N SER A 202 18.72 -7.76 42.74
CA SER A 202 19.85 -6.81 42.61
C SER A 202 20.15 -6.38 41.16
N ASN A 203 20.12 -5.06 40.95
CA ASN A 203 20.98 -4.22 40.09
C ASN A 203 21.40 -4.70 38.69
N LYS A 204 20.70 -4.21 37.66
CA LYS A 204 21.18 -3.31 36.56
C LYS A 204 20.11 -3.25 35.45
N PRO A 205 19.67 -2.07 34.97
CA PRO A 205 18.78 -2.01 33.82
C PRO A 205 19.63 -2.21 32.55
N VAL A 206 19.50 -3.37 31.93
CA VAL A 206 19.78 -3.52 30.50
C VAL A 206 18.53 -3.01 29.79
N GLU A 207 18.68 -1.94 29.01
CA GLU A 207 17.64 -1.44 28.10
C GLU A 207 17.35 -2.50 27.04
N LEU A 208 16.50 -3.44 27.39
CA LEU A 208 15.73 -4.19 26.40
C LEU A 208 14.54 -3.31 26.06
N ASP A 209 14.53 -2.82 24.83
CA ASP A 209 13.39 -2.19 24.16
C ASP A 209 12.28 -3.24 24.05
N ASP A 210 11.66 -3.55 25.19
CA ASP A 210 10.50 -4.41 25.27
C ASP A 210 9.36 -3.62 24.62
N GLY A 211 8.99 -4.06 23.42
CA GLY A 211 7.94 -3.51 22.57
C GLY A 211 6.61 -3.50 23.29
N SER A 212 6.46 -2.55 24.21
CA SER A 212 5.22 -2.18 24.85
C SER A 212 4.33 -1.60 23.76
N SER A 213 3.64 -2.50 23.07
CA SER A 213 2.50 -2.22 22.23
C SER A 213 1.46 -1.50 23.08
N LEU A 214 1.60 -0.19 23.18
CA LEU A 214 0.56 0.67 23.73
C LEU A 214 -0.68 0.43 22.87
N TYR A 215 -1.85 0.32 23.51
CA TYR A 215 -3.16 0.37 22.86
C TYR A 215 -3.38 1.62 22.00
N PHE A 216 -2.45 2.58 22.04
CA PHE A 216 -2.49 3.89 21.41
C PHE A 216 -1.33 4.13 20.43
N GLY A 217 -0.50 3.12 20.18
CA GLY A 217 0.54 3.16 19.14
C GLY A 217 -0.07 3.34 17.76
N ARG A 218 0.48 4.24 16.94
CA ARG A 218 0.32 4.12 15.48
C ARG A 218 1.03 2.83 15.06
N ASP A 219 0.45 2.09 14.12
CA ASP A 219 1.10 0.90 13.57
C ASP A 219 2.46 1.29 12.98
N GLU A 220 3.53 0.68 13.48
CA GLU A 220 4.88 0.89 12.94
C GLU A 220 4.90 0.38 11.50
N THR A 221 5.05 1.29 10.54
CA THR A 221 5.02 0.94 9.12
C THR A 221 6.42 0.57 8.65
N LEU A 222 6.59 -0.59 8.03
CA LEU A 222 7.82 -0.99 7.35
C LEU A 222 7.62 -0.85 5.83
N SER A 223 8.67 -0.48 5.09
CA SER A 223 8.60 -0.58 3.63
C SER A 223 8.54 -2.05 3.21
N LEU A 224 7.93 -2.32 2.04
CA LEU A 224 7.86 -3.65 1.44
C LEU A 224 9.24 -4.32 1.39
N PHE A 225 10.24 -3.62 0.86
CA PHE A 225 11.59 -4.16 0.70
C PHE A 225 12.29 -4.41 2.04
N HIS A 226 12.01 -3.59 3.06
CA HIS A 226 12.53 -3.83 4.40
C HIS A 226 11.92 -5.08 5.04
N ALA A 227 10.61 -5.27 4.90
CA ALA A 227 9.93 -6.47 5.36
C ALA A 227 10.42 -7.72 4.63
N LEU A 228 10.51 -7.67 3.29
CA LEU A 228 11.09 -8.75 2.49
C LEU A 228 12.53 -9.06 2.88
N GLY A 229 13.34 -8.03 3.13
CA GLY A 229 14.72 -8.20 3.62
C GLY A 229 14.78 -8.96 4.95
N LYS A 230 13.88 -8.68 5.89
CA LYS A 230 13.77 -9.44 7.15
C LYS A 230 13.46 -10.92 6.90
N PHE A 231 12.56 -11.20 5.95
CA PHE A 231 12.19 -12.58 5.61
C PHE A 231 13.30 -13.34 4.87
N LEU A 232 13.88 -12.72 3.83
CA LEU A 232 14.86 -13.34 2.95
C LEU A 232 16.22 -13.56 3.63
N HIS A 233 16.67 -12.61 4.45
CA HIS A 233 17.92 -12.79 5.20
C HIS A 233 17.81 -13.81 6.34
N ASN A 234 16.58 -14.10 6.80
CA ASN A 234 16.30 -15.14 7.81
C ASN A 234 17.30 -15.12 8.98
N LYS A 235 17.61 -13.92 9.49
CA LYS A 235 18.61 -13.74 10.55
C LYS A 235 18.13 -14.45 11.82
N ARG A 236 19.00 -15.23 12.44
CA ARG A 236 18.70 -15.98 13.66
C ARG A 236 19.68 -15.64 14.78
N GLU A 237 19.28 -15.92 16.02
CA GLU A 237 20.15 -15.81 17.19
C GLU A 237 21.36 -16.74 17.08
N THR A 238 22.52 -16.27 17.57
CA THR A 238 23.82 -16.96 17.43
C THR A 238 24.32 -17.59 18.73
N GLY A 239 23.44 -17.74 19.73
CA GLY A 239 23.75 -18.28 21.05
C GLY A 239 23.07 -19.63 21.31
N VAL A 240 23.69 -20.43 22.19
CA VAL A 240 23.34 -21.81 22.58
C VAL A 240 21.84 -22.05 22.61
N ALA A 241 21.42 -23.13 21.95
CA ALA A 241 20.08 -23.66 22.00
C ALA A 241 19.51 -23.56 23.42
N VAL A 242 18.36 -22.91 23.52
CA VAL A 242 17.48 -22.78 24.68
C VAL A 242 17.77 -23.86 25.72
N GLU A 243 18.10 -23.46 26.95
CA GLU A 243 18.11 -24.36 28.12
C GLU A 243 16.82 -25.19 28.05
N TYR A 244 16.97 -26.50 27.85
CA TYR A 244 15.84 -27.41 27.75
C TYR A 244 14.95 -27.20 28.98
N ASP A 245 13.76 -26.65 28.75
CA ASP A 245 12.67 -26.77 29.70
C ASP A 245 12.52 -28.27 29.98
N GLN A 246 12.70 -28.68 31.24
CA GLN A 246 12.84 -30.08 31.64
C GLN A 246 11.58 -30.93 31.35
N ASN A 247 10.54 -30.32 30.76
CA ASN A 247 9.29 -30.92 30.32
C ASN A 247 9.01 -30.81 28.79
N GLY A 248 9.96 -30.35 27.97
CA GLY A 248 9.76 -30.14 26.53
C GLY A 248 9.88 -31.41 25.67
N PHE A 249 8.97 -31.59 24.70
CA PHE A 249 9.08 -32.63 23.67
C PHE A 249 10.41 -32.50 22.90
N LEU A 250 11.11 -33.62 22.69
CA LEU A 250 12.32 -33.66 21.85
C LEU A 250 11.93 -33.42 20.39
N ILE A 251 12.23 -32.22 19.89
CA ILE A 251 12.10 -31.89 18.46
C ILE A 251 13.30 -32.50 17.72
N HIS A 252 13.03 -33.28 16.67
CA HIS A 252 14.10 -33.86 15.84
C HIS A 252 14.98 -32.74 15.25
N GLU A 253 16.30 -32.93 15.26
CA GLU A 253 17.31 -31.92 14.86
C GLU A 253 17.00 -31.26 13.51
N ARG A 254 16.63 -32.04 12.49
CA ARG A 254 16.18 -31.55 11.17
C ARG A 254 15.05 -30.50 11.20
N PHE A 255 14.21 -30.50 12.23
CA PHE A 255 13.11 -29.55 12.42
C PHE A 255 13.43 -28.43 13.43
N SER A 256 14.58 -28.52 14.09
CA SER A 256 15.03 -27.50 15.02
C SER A 256 15.49 -26.25 14.27
N ARG A 257 15.14 -25.08 14.79
CA ARG A 257 15.55 -23.77 14.25
C ARG A 257 15.85 -22.83 15.41
N LEU A 258 16.94 -22.07 15.30
CA LEU A 258 17.24 -21.02 16.28
C LEU A 258 16.20 -19.88 16.20
N PRO A 259 15.93 -19.16 17.30
CA PRO A 259 15.02 -18.03 17.30
C PRO A 259 15.34 -17.00 16.21
N LEU A 260 14.31 -16.39 15.63
CA LEU A 260 14.43 -15.36 14.61
C LEU A 260 14.86 -14.03 15.23
N LYS A 261 15.76 -13.29 14.56
CA LYS A 261 16.12 -11.89 14.87
C LYS A 261 15.12 -10.91 14.27
N MET A 262 13.84 -11.16 14.53
CA MET A 262 12.73 -10.28 14.18
C MET A 262 11.51 -10.69 15.00
N ASP A 263 10.52 -9.79 15.02
CA ASP A 263 9.18 -10.12 15.51
C ASP A 263 8.55 -11.28 14.72
N VAL A 264 7.46 -11.81 15.26
CA VAL A 264 6.63 -12.84 14.62
C VAL A 264 6.30 -12.43 13.17
N PRO A 265 6.48 -13.32 12.17
CA PRO A 265 6.39 -12.94 10.76
C PRO A 265 5.08 -12.26 10.35
N GLU A 266 3.96 -12.67 10.94
CA GLU A 266 2.65 -12.06 10.71
C GLU A 266 2.61 -10.59 11.16
N LYS A 267 3.30 -10.23 12.25
CA LYS A 267 3.41 -8.83 12.69
C LYS A 267 4.18 -8.01 11.66
N ILE A 268 5.29 -8.53 11.15
CA ILE A 268 6.09 -7.87 10.09
C ILE A 268 5.25 -7.71 8.80
N LEU A 269 4.44 -8.69 8.44
CA LEU A 269 3.51 -8.61 7.30
C LEU A 269 2.52 -7.46 7.49
N CYS A 270 1.86 -7.36 8.65
CA CYS A 270 0.92 -6.27 8.95
C CYS A 270 1.60 -4.89 8.89
N GLN A 271 2.84 -4.78 9.37
CA GLN A 271 3.61 -3.55 9.34
C GLN A 271 3.99 -3.12 7.90
N SER A 272 4.12 -4.07 6.97
CA SER A 272 4.66 -3.81 5.62
C SER A 272 3.73 -3.02 4.69
N HIS A 273 2.45 -2.80 5.04
CA HIS A 273 1.42 -2.16 4.20
C HIS A 273 1.23 -2.81 2.82
N VAL A 274 1.70 -4.05 2.66
CA VAL A 274 1.65 -4.78 1.40
C VAL A 274 0.40 -5.65 1.41
N GLN A 275 -0.32 -5.65 0.28
CA GLN A 275 -1.39 -6.62 0.08
C GLN A 275 -0.80 -8.03 0.24
N PRO A 276 -1.35 -8.89 1.12
CA PRO A 276 -0.71 -10.17 1.44
C PRO A 276 -0.45 -11.06 0.21
N GLY A 277 -1.31 -10.99 -0.82
CA GLY A 277 -1.17 -11.76 -2.06
C GLY A 277 0.19 -11.62 -2.75
N PRO A 278 0.59 -10.40 -3.18
CA PRO A 278 1.90 -10.12 -3.77
C PRO A 278 3.15 -10.62 -3.02
N VAL A 279 3.09 -10.80 -1.71
CA VAL A 279 4.28 -11.19 -0.91
C VAL A 279 4.83 -12.54 -1.39
N ALA A 280 3.96 -13.50 -1.69
CA ALA A 280 4.39 -14.81 -2.18
C ALA A 280 5.15 -14.70 -3.51
N ASP A 281 4.69 -13.84 -4.43
CA ASP A 281 5.36 -13.60 -5.72
C ASP A 281 6.76 -12.99 -5.52
N PHE A 282 6.89 -12.01 -4.60
CA PHE A 282 8.19 -11.41 -4.27
C PHE A 282 9.16 -12.40 -3.65
N LEU A 283 8.69 -13.24 -2.73
CA LEU A 283 9.52 -14.28 -2.13
C LEU A 283 9.96 -15.29 -3.20
N HIS A 284 9.05 -15.74 -4.06
CA HIS A 284 9.37 -16.70 -5.13
C HIS A 284 10.42 -16.15 -6.11
N GLU A 285 10.32 -14.88 -6.51
CA GLU A 285 11.31 -14.27 -7.42
C GLU A 285 12.71 -14.18 -6.83
N ASN A 286 12.82 -13.96 -5.51
CA ASN A 286 14.09 -13.56 -4.89
C ASN A 286 14.74 -14.62 -4.00
N VAL A 287 13.99 -15.60 -3.48
CA VAL A 287 14.48 -16.51 -2.43
C VAL A 287 15.75 -17.28 -2.81
N LEU A 288 15.90 -17.63 -4.08
CA LEU A 288 17.06 -18.40 -4.56
C LEU A 288 18.39 -17.66 -4.38
N ASP A 289 18.41 -16.32 -4.45
CA ASP A 289 19.64 -15.53 -4.23
C ASP A 289 20.09 -15.58 -2.75
N PHE A 290 19.23 -16.01 -1.84
CA PHE A 290 19.49 -16.06 -0.39
C PHE A 290 19.74 -17.49 0.12
N LEU A 291 19.77 -18.47 -0.77
CA LEU A 291 20.09 -19.87 -0.48
C LEU A 291 21.56 -20.15 -0.78
N ASN A 292 22.13 -21.09 -0.02
CA ASN A 292 23.41 -21.66 -0.38
C ASN A 292 23.25 -22.53 -1.64
N ASP A 293 24.18 -22.42 -2.59
CA ASP A 293 24.18 -23.18 -3.86
C ASP A 293 24.09 -24.70 -3.64
N GLU A 294 24.58 -25.21 -2.50
CA GLU A 294 24.53 -26.63 -2.15
C GLU A 294 23.22 -27.06 -1.46
N ALA A 295 22.35 -26.12 -1.08
CA ALA A 295 21.14 -26.37 -0.30
C ALA A 295 19.90 -26.68 -1.18
N VAL A 296 20.04 -27.65 -2.08
CA VAL A 296 18.96 -28.05 -3.02
C VAL A 296 17.72 -28.57 -2.29
N GLU A 297 17.90 -29.29 -1.19
CA GLU A 297 16.79 -29.80 -0.37
C GLU A 297 16.01 -28.67 0.32
N ASP A 298 16.70 -27.64 0.80
CA ASP A 298 16.06 -26.45 1.38
C ASP A 298 15.25 -25.69 0.32
N ALA A 299 15.82 -25.56 -0.89
CA ALA A 299 15.13 -24.98 -2.04
C ALA A 299 13.86 -25.76 -2.42
N TRP A 300 13.91 -27.09 -2.36
CA TRP A 300 12.73 -27.95 -2.58
C TRP A 300 11.66 -27.72 -1.51
N ILE A 301 12.04 -27.72 -0.23
CA ILE A 301 11.11 -27.54 0.90
C ILE A 301 10.40 -26.19 0.81
N LEU A 302 11.14 -25.09 0.65
CA LEU A 302 10.51 -23.77 0.56
C LEU A 302 9.68 -23.61 -0.71
N SER A 303 10.07 -24.22 -1.83
CA SER A 303 9.28 -24.19 -3.08
C SER A 303 7.95 -24.91 -2.91
N SER A 304 7.91 -26.00 -2.14
CA SER A 304 6.67 -26.68 -1.78
C SER A 304 5.73 -25.75 -1.00
N TYR A 305 6.25 -25.01 -0.01
CA TYR A 305 5.43 -24.06 0.75
C TYR A 305 4.95 -22.87 -0.10
N LEU A 306 5.79 -22.36 -1.01
CA LEU A 306 5.39 -21.33 -1.97
C LEU A 306 4.29 -21.86 -2.92
N GLY A 307 4.37 -23.12 -3.33
CA GLY A 307 3.31 -23.80 -4.08
C GLY A 307 2.01 -23.91 -3.30
N ASP A 308 2.07 -24.29 -2.02
CA ASP A 308 0.90 -24.34 -1.14
C ASP A 308 0.25 -22.96 -0.97
N ALA A 309 1.06 -21.90 -0.84
CA ALA A 309 0.58 -20.52 -0.82
C ALA A 309 -0.09 -20.14 -2.15
N ASP A 310 0.49 -20.51 -3.29
CA ASP A 310 -0.10 -20.21 -4.61
C ASP A 310 -1.43 -20.94 -4.85
N ILE A 311 -1.64 -22.15 -4.29
CA ILE A 311 -2.94 -22.83 -4.35
C ILE A 311 -4.04 -21.98 -3.68
N LEU A 312 -3.72 -21.33 -2.56
CA LEU A 312 -4.66 -20.45 -1.86
C LEU A 312 -4.95 -19.18 -2.66
N LEU A 313 -3.93 -18.63 -3.34
CA LEU A 313 -4.04 -17.43 -4.18
C LEU A 313 -4.75 -17.72 -5.51
N THR A 314 -4.52 -18.89 -6.13
CA THR A 314 -5.09 -19.26 -7.44
C THR A 314 -6.61 -19.43 -7.39
N LYS A 315 -7.17 -19.89 -6.27
CA LYS A 315 -8.63 -19.93 -6.06
C LYS A 315 -9.31 -18.57 -6.22
N LEU A 316 -8.52 -17.49 -6.17
CA LEU A 316 -9.00 -16.13 -6.26
C LEU A 316 -8.85 -15.50 -7.64
N ARG A 317 -7.80 -15.86 -8.42
CA ARG A 317 -7.50 -15.25 -9.73
C ARG A 317 -8.59 -15.48 -10.80
N GLY A 318 -9.56 -16.37 -10.57
CA GLY A 318 -10.64 -16.70 -11.52
C GLY A 318 -12.03 -16.17 -11.17
N MET A 319 -12.21 -15.53 -10.02
CA MET A 319 -13.51 -15.08 -9.54
C MET A 319 -13.56 -13.55 -9.63
N VAL A 320 -14.60 -13.00 -10.29
CA VAL A 320 -14.84 -11.54 -10.30
C VAL A 320 -14.81 -11.07 -8.85
N SER A 321 -13.83 -10.23 -8.53
CA SER A 321 -13.56 -9.71 -7.18
C SER A 321 -14.81 -9.04 -6.61
N SER A 322 -15.62 -9.84 -5.91
CA SER A 322 -16.56 -9.37 -4.92
C SER A 322 -15.73 -9.30 -3.65
N TYR A 323 -15.43 -8.09 -3.19
CA TYR A 323 -14.74 -7.83 -1.93
C TYR A 323 -15.40 -8.62 -0.79
N ASN A 324 -14.95 -9.85 -0.58
CA ASN A 324 -15.50 -10.78 0.39
C ASN A 324 -14.43 -10.98 1.47
N GLU A 325 -14.83 -10.92 2.73
CA GLU A 325 -13.94 -11.08 3.88
C GLU A 325 -13.11 -12.38 3.82
N ALA A 326 -13.69 -13.44 3.24
CA ALA A 326 -13.01 -14.73 3.01
C ALA A 326 -11.80 -14.63 2.06
N GLU A 327 -11.82 -13.73 1.07
CA GLU A 327 -10.69 -13.48 0.15
C GLU A 327 -9.50 -12.86 0.90
N SER A 328 -9.76 -11.90 1.79
CA SER A 328 -8.73 -11.27 2.63
C SER A 328 -8.05 -12.28 3.56
N ILE A 329 -8.84 -13.19 4.16
CA ILE A 329 -8.31 -14.25 5.03
C ILE A 329 -7.43 -15.22 4.24
N LEU A 330 -7.86 -15.64 3.06
CA LEU A 330 -7.07 -16.55 2.21
C LEU A 330 -5.74 -15.94 1.77
N GLN A 331 -5.75 -14.66 1.37
CA GLN A 331 -4.51 -13.96 1.02
C GLN A 331 -3.56 -13.85 2.23
N SER A 332 -4.10 -13.52 3.40
CA SER A 332 -3.30 -13.43 4.64
C SER A 332 -2.71 -14.78 5.04
N ALA A 333 -3.49 -15.85 4.93
CA ALA A 333 -3.03 -17.22 5.18
C ALA A 333 -1.93 -17.63 4.18
N ALA A 334 -2.13 -17.33 2.88
CA ALA A 334 -1.14 -17.60 1.85
C ALA A 334 0.19 -16.87 2.11
N ALA A 335 0.14 -15.59 2.50
CA ALA A 335 1.32 -14.81 2.85
C ALA A 335 2.05 -15.40 4.07
N SER A 336 1.31 -15.78 5.12
CA SER A 336 1.88 -16.44 6.31
C SER A 336 2.57 -17.75 5.94
N ILE A 337 1.93 -18.60 5.12
CA ILE A 337 2.51 -19.86 4.65
C ILE A 337 3.77 -19.61 3.82
N ALA A 338 3.74 -18.66 2.89
CA ALA A 338 4.89 -18.32 2.06
C ALA A 338 6.08 -17.84 2.91
N VAL A 339 5.85 -16.88 3.80
CA VAL A 339 6.91 -16.33 4.66
C VAL A 339 7.46 -17.39 5.61
N ARG A 340 6.59 -18.13 6.30
CA ARG A 340 7.04 -19.21 7.20
C ARG A 340 7.75 -20.32 6.46
N GLY A 341 7.30 -20.65 5.25
CA GLY A 341 7.92 -21.61 4.36
C GLY A 341 9.34 -21.22 3.98
N VAL A 342 9.57 -19.96 3.61
CA VAL A 342 10.92 -19.43 3.33
C VAL A 342 11.80 -19.46 4.58
N LEU A 343 11.29 -19.00 5.73
CA LEU A 343 12.05 -18.95 6.97
C LEU A 343 12.41 -20.35 7.49
N PHE A 344 11.46 -21.29 7.44
CA PHE A 344 11.64 -22.65 7.91
C PHE A 344 12.46 -23.49 6.92
N GLY A 345 12.14 -23.40 5.64
CA GLY A 345 12.76 -24.19 4.57
C GLY A 345 14.22 -23.85 4.35
N ASN A 346 14.64 -22.60 4.54
CA ASN A 346 16.05 -22.20 4.53
C ASN A 346 16.70 -22.50 5.90
N SER A 347 17.30 -23.69 6.02
CA SER A 347 17.95 -24.18 7.24
C SER A 347 19.33 -23.56 7.45
N CYS A 348 20.01 -23.21 6.36
CA CYS A 348 21.35 -22.63 6.36
C CYS A 348 21.36 -21.27 5.63
N PRO A 349 20.76 -20.22 6.23
CA PRO A 349 20.71 -18.92 5.58
C PRO A 349 22.10 -18.35 5.35
N LEU A 350 22.30 -17.78 4.16
CA LEU A 350 23.57 -17.15 3.80
C LEU A 350 23.91 -16.01 4.78
N SER A 351 25.20 -15.83 5.04
CA SER A 351 25.70 -14.65 5.75
C SER A 351 25.19 -13.37 5.08
N SER A 352 24.87 -12.34 5.85
CA SER A 352 24.34 -11.08 5.33
C SER A 352 25.27 -10.47 4.28
N ARG A 353 24.92 -10.65 3.01
CA ARG A 353 25.48 -9.94 1.85
C ARG A 353 24.36 -9.10 1.26
N TRP A 354 24.70 -7.94 0.72
CA TRP A 354 23.72 -7.12 0.03
C TRP A 354 23.21 -7.85 -1.21
N HIS A 355 21.89 -8.00 -1.31
CA HIS A 355 21.21 -8.55 -2.47
C HIS A 355 20.10 -7.59 -2.86
N ALA A 356 20.06 -7.21 -4.14
CA ALA A 356 18.99 -6.39 -4.67
C ALA A 356 17.69 -7.22 -4.76
N ILE A 357 16.65 -6.79 -4.05
CA ILE A 357 15.32 -7.40 -4.16
C ILE A 357 14.64 -6.87 -5.43
N ARG A 358 14.19 -7.80 -6.27
CA ARG A 358 13.60 -7.54 -7.58
C ARG A 358 12.09 -7.70 -7.54
N ARG A 359 11.41 -7.02 -8.45
CA ARG A 359 9.97 -7.20 -8.68
C ARG A 359 9.71 -8.55 -9.36
N PRO A 360 8.59 -9.23 -9.05
CA PRO A 360 8.25 -10.51 -9.69
C PRO A 360 8.10 -10.36 -11.19
N LYS A 361 8.89 -11.12 -11.96
CA LYS A 361 8.74 -11.17 -13.43
C LYS A 361 7.43 -11.84 -13.84
N LEU A 362 6.87 -12.68 -12.95
CA LEU A 362 5.59 -13.35 -13.15
C LEU A 362 4.50 -12.38 -13.60
N TRP A 363 4.43 -11.17 -13.04
CA TRP A 363 3.40 -10.20 -13.40
C TRP A 363 3.50 -9.72 -14.86
N GLN A 364 4.72 -9.55 -15.38
CA GLN A 364 4.93 -9.22 -16.78
C GLN A 364 4.48 -10.39 -17.68
N VAL A 365 4.81 -11.62 -17.27
CA VAL A 365 4.40 -12.84 -17.96
C VAL A 365 2.88 -12.99 -17.96
N GLU A 366 2.20 -12.72 -16.85
CA GLU A 366 0.73 -12.78 -16.75
C GLU A 366 0.04 -11.71 -17.59
N LYS A 367 0.60 -10.49 -17.64
CA LYS A 367 0.11 -9.41 -18.51
C LYS A 367 0.20 -9.83 -19.98
N GLU A 368 1.37 -10.30 -20.40
CA GLU A 368 1.59 -10.77 -21.78
C GLU A 368 0.72 -11.99 -22.10
N LEU A 369 0.61 -12.94 -21.19
CA LEU A 369 -0.28 -14.09 -21.33
C LEU A 369 -1.73 -13.66 -21.55
N SER A 370 -2.22 -12.71 -20.77
CA SER A 370 -3.59 -12.18 -20.90
C SER A 370 -3.80 -11.48 -22.24
N TYR A 371 -2.83 -10.65 -22.66
CA TYR A 371 -2.84 -10.00 -23.96
C TYR A 371 -2.89 -11.02 -25.11
N GLN A 372 -2.01 -12.03 -25.08
CA GLN A 372 -1.96 -13.07 -26.11
C GLN A 372 -3.23 -13.93 -26.12
N LYS A 373 -3.79 -14.26 -24.95
CA LYS A 373 -5.10 -14.94 -24.84
C LYS A 373 -6.21 -14.15 -25.52
N ASN A 374 -6.30 -12.84 -25.27
CA ASN A 374 -7.29 -11.98 -25.90
C ASN A 374 -7.08 -11.86 -27.42
N LYS A 375 -5.83 -11.76 -27.86
CA LYS A 375 -5.49 -11.76 -29.29
C LYS A 375 -5.92 -13.06 -29.97
N MET A 376 -5.63 -14.21 -29.36
CA MET A 376 -6.04 -15.52 -29.88
C MET A 376 -7.57 -15.68 -29.92
N LEU A 377 -8.29 -15.15 -28.91
CA LEU A 377 -9.76 -15.14 -28.90
C LEU A 377 -10.33 -14.30 -30.06
N ARG A 378 -9.73 -13.15 -30.37
CA ARG A 378 -10.15 -12.29 -31.49
C ARG A 378 -9.87 -12.93 -32.86
N GLN A 379 -8.81 -13.73 -32.97
CA GLN A 379 -8.43 -14.43 -34.20
C GLN A 379 -9.15 -15.77 -34.41
N ARG A 380 -10.09 -16.13 -33.51
CA ARG A 380 -10.91 -17.34 -33.63
C ARG A 380 -11.78 -17.25 -34.89
N ILE A 381 -11.62 -18.22 -35.80
CA ILE A 381 -12.47 -18.31 -37.00
C ILE A 381 -13.94 -18.53 -36.59
N PRO A 382 -14.91 -17.77 -37.14
CA PRO A 382 -16.34 -17.92 -36.82
C PRO A 382 -16.91 -19.32 -37.07
N ALA A 383 -16.36 -20.07 -38.03
CA ALA A 383 -16.74 -21.46 -38.29
C ALA A 383 -16.42 -22.42 -37.10
N CYS A 384 -15.51 -22.03 -36.21
CA CYS A 384 -15.24 -22.75 -34.96
C CYS A 384 -16.20 -22.36 -33.82
N ASN A 385 -17.16 -21.45 -34.02
CA ASN A 385 -18.14 -21.04 -33.00
C ASN A 385 -19.07 -22.18 -32.57
N GLN A 386 -19.22 -23.25 -33.37
CA GLN A 386 -20.00 -24.43 -32.99
C GLN A 386 -19.26 -25.37 -32.03
N LEU A 387 -17.94 -25.19 -31.85
CA LEU A 387 -17.11 -25.95 -30.90
C LEU A 387 -16.68 -25.02 -29.76
N SER A 388 -17.63 -24.72 -28.89
CA SER A 388 -17.54 -23.81 -27.74
C SER A 388 -16.41 -24.10 -26.72
N SER A 389 -15.71 -25.24 -26.81
CA SER A 389 -14.86 -25.72 -25.71
C SER A 389 -13.37 -25.88 -26.01
N TYR A 390 -12.82 -25.36 -27.11
CA TYR A 390 -11.37 -25.45 -27.30
C TYR A 390 -10.65 -24.73 -26.14
N HIS A 391 -10.02 -25.53 -25.30
CA HIS A 391 -9.16 -25.07 -24.23
C HIS A 391 -8.09 -24.16 -24.84
N MET A 392 -7.86 -23.00 -24.24
CA MET A 392 -6.92 -21.98 -24.74
C MET A 392 -5.54 -22.57 -25.07
N SER A 393 -5.12 -23.62 -24.37
CA SER A 393 -3.90 -24.36 -24.65
C SER A 393 -3.90 -24.98 -26.05
N VAL A 394 -4.98 -25.64 -26.48
CA VAL A 394 -5.09 -26.29 -27.80
C VAL A 394 -5.01 -25.24 -28.91
N MET A 395 -5.63 -24.08 -28.69
CA MET A 395 -5.51 -22.96 -29.65
C MET A 395 -4.07 -22.48 -29.78
N ALA A 396 -3.36 -22.35 -28.64
CA ALA A 396 -1.98 -21.90 -28.63
C ALA A 396 -0.99 -22.94 -29.21
N THR A 397 -1.15 -24.22 -28.90
CA THR A 397 -0.17 -25.27 -29.25
C THR A 397 -0.42 -25.94 -30.60
N GLU A 398 -1.67 -26.01 -31.07
CA GLU A 398 -2.00 -26.75 -32.30
C GLU A 398 -2.51 -25.81 -33.39
N TYR A 399 -3.50 -24.97 -33.06
CA TYR A 399 -4.19 -24.16 -34.05
C TYR A 399 -3.35 -22.99 -34.58
N MET A 400 -2.78 -22.18 -33.69
CA MET A 400 -2.01 -21.00 -34.08
C MET A 400 -0.76 -21.33 -34.92
N PRO A 401 0.04 -22.37 -34.59
CA PRO A 401 1.13 -22.82 -35.46
C PRO A 401 0.64 -23.27 -36.84
N MET A 402 -0.46 -24.04 -36.90
CA MET A 402 -1.05 -24.47 -38.17
C MET A 402 -1.61 -23.30 -38.99
N PHE A 403 -2.24 -22.33 -38.33
CA PHE A 403 -2.74 -21.13 -38.99
C PHE A 403 -1.59 -20.27 -39.54
N LYS A 404 -0.48 -20.13 -38.80
CA LYS A 404 0.75 -19.49 -39.31
C LYS A 404 1.35 -20.26 -40.49
N LEU A 405 1.30 -21.59 -40.47
CA LEU A 405 1.78 -22.43 -41.56
C LEU A 405 0.91 -22.30 -42.83
N LEU A 406 -0.42 -22.25 -42.66
CA LEU A 406 -1.40 -22.11 -43.75
C LEU A 406 -1.51 -20.66 -44.26
N GLY A 407 -1.24 -19.67 -43.38
CA GLY A 407 -1.35 -18.23 -43.60
C GLY A 407 -0.31 -17.61 -44.53
N ASN A 408 0.63 -18.39 -45.06
CA ASN A 408 1.46 -18.00 -46.22
C ASN A 408 0.87 -18.44 -47.57
N ARG A 409 -0.32 -19.06 -47.61
CA ARG A 409 -0.97 -19.49 -48.87
C ARG A 409 -2.37 -18.92 -49.13
N VAL A 410 -2.98 -18.21 -48.19
CA VAL A 410 -4.31 -17.60 -48.41
C VAL A 410 -4.17 -16.09 -48.28
N GLY A 411 -3.78 -15.47 -49.38
CA GLY A 411 -4.03 -14.05 -49.59
C GLY A 411 -5.51 -13.82 -49.90
N SER A 412 -5.99 -12.66 -49.48
CA SER A 412 -7.24 -12.01 -49.89
C SER A 412 -8.53 -12.39 -49.14
N GLY A 413 -9.02 -11.41 -48.38
CA GLY A 413 -10.42 -11.02 -48.43
C GLY A 413 -11.32 -11.47 -47.28
N TYR A 414 -11.17 -10.90 -46.08
CA TYR A 414 -12.30 -10.76 -45.16
C TYR A 414 -12.23 -9.40 -44.44
N ASP A 415 -13.24 -8.57 -44.69
CA ASP A 415 -13.46 -7.23 -44.16
C ASP A 415 -13.43 -7.16 -42.63
N GLU A 416 -12.74 -6.15 -42.11
CA GLU A 416 -12.81 -5.70 -40.72
C GLU A 416 -14.19 -5.10 -40.43
N LEU A 417 -15.09 -5.90 -39.85
CA LEU A 417 -16.23 -5.36 -39.10
C LEU A 417 -15.75 -4.99 -37.70
N HIS A 418 -15.38 -3.72 -37.55
CA HIS A 418 -15.21 -3.06 -36.26
C HIS A 418 -16.52 -3.13 -35.46
N GLN A 419 -16.56 -4.01 -34.46
CA GLN A 419 -17.53 -3.91 -33.37
C GLN A 419 -16.74 -3.91 -32.07
N GLU A 420 -16.41 -2.71 -31.59
CA GLU A 420 -15.85 -2.46 -30.27
C GLU A 420 -16.90 -2.84 -29.21
N SER A 421 -16.79 -4.03 -28.65
CA SER A 421 -17.28 -4.29 -27.30
C SER A 421 -16.12 -4.07 -26.32
N ASN A 422 -15.97 -2.82 -25.87
CA ASN A 422 -15.13 -2.49 -24.72
C ASN A 422 -15.74 -3.13 -23.48
N ILE A 423 -15.24 -4.32 -23.12
CA ILE A 423 -15.30 -4.80 -21.74
C ILE A 423 -14.00 -4.35 -21.11
N ASP A 424 -14.04 -3.16 -20.49
CA ASP A 424 -12.96 -2.61 -19.69
C ASP A 424 -12.62 -3.56 -18.53
N ILE A 425 -11.49 -4.26 -18.66
CA ILE A 425 -10.79 -4.89 -17.54
C ILE A 425 -9.39 -4.28 -17.50
N ASP A 426 -9.36 -2.95 -17.39
CA ASP A 426 -8.13 -2.17 -17.33
C ASP A 426 -7.73 -1.92 -15.87
N LYS A 427 -7.70 -2.99 -15.06
CA LYS A 427 -7.37 -2.91 -13.63
C LYS A 427 -5.94 -3.32 -13.27
N MET A 428 -5.10 -3.61 -14.25
CA MET A 428 -3.67 -3.94 -14.06
C MET A 428 -2.79 -3.27 -15.11
N SER A 429 -2.81 -1.93 -15.15
CA SER A 429 -1.82 -1.15 -15.91
C SER A 429 -0.83 -0.48 -14.94
N LEU A 430 0.28 -1.17 -14.70
CA LEU A 430 1.55 -0.58 -14.26
C LEU A 430 2.43 -0.45 -15.49
N ASP A 431 2.38 0.68 -16.19
CA ASP A 431 3.43 1.04 -17.14
C ASP A 431 4.40 1.97 -16.41
N GLY A 432 5.68 1.61 -16.44
CA GLY A 432 6.80 2.49 -16.16
C GLY A 432 7.73 2.34 -17.35
N GLU A 433 7.90 3.42 -18.11
CA GLU A 433 8.90 3.52 -19.16
C GLU A 433 10.30 3.30 -18.58
N ALA A 434 11.13 2.56 -19.30
CA ALA A 434 12.51 2.33 -18.96
C ALA A 434 13.28 3.66 -19.02
N MET A 435 13.68 4.17 -17.86
CA MET A 435 14.65 5.25 -17.76
C MET A 435 16.01 4.60 -17.53
N GLU A 436 16.90 4.68 -18.52
CA GLU A 436 18.31 4.31 -18.41
C GLU A 436 18.95 5.16 -17.30
N ILE A 437 19.34 4.53 -16.19
CA ILE A 437 20.14 5.17 -15.15
C ILE A 437 21.60 4.82 -15.45
N SER A 438 22.36 5.87 -15.74
CA SER A 438 23.81 5.89 -15.86
C SER A 438 24.46 5.36 -14.58
N ASP A 439 25.38 4.41 -14.73
CA ASP A 439 26.41 4.09 -13.74
C ASP A 439 27.22 5.36 -13.47
N ASP A 440 27.13 5.90 -12.26
CA ASP A 440 28.26 6.41 -11.47
C ASP A 440 27.72 6.98 -10.14
N ASP A 441 28.46 6.72 -9.08
CA ASP A 441 28.32 7.21 -7.70
C ASP A 441 27.39 6.42 -6.74
N ILE A 442 27.93 5.31 -6.22
CA ILE A 442 27.58 4.81 -4.88
C ILE A 442 28.85 4.81 -4.03
N GLU A 443 28.96 5.82 -3.16
CA GLU A 443 29.80 5.77 -1.97
C GLU A 443 29.16 4.84 -0.92
N ASP A 444 30.05 4.07 -0.28
CA ASP A 444 29.91 3.07 0.77
C ASP A 444 28.73 3.23 1.76
N TRP A 445 27.94 2.15 1.89
CA TRP A 445 27.15 1.81 3.09
C TRP A 445 27.24 0.32 3.40
#